data_AF-A0A7C6MPH6-F1
#
_entry.id   AF-A0A7C6MPH6-F1
#
_cell.length_a   1.000
_cell.length_b   1.000
_cell.length_c   1.000
_cell.angle_alpha   90.00
_cell.angle_beta   90.00
_cell.angle_gamma   90.00
#
_symmetry.space_group_name_H-M   'P 1'
#
loop_
_entity.id
_entity.type
_entity.pdbx_description
1 polymer ?
#
loop_
_entity_poly.entity_id
_entity_poly.type
_entity_poly.pdbx_seq_one_letter_code
_entity_poly.pdbx_strand_id
1 'polypeptide(L)'
;MNTYVKVTLLVVLSLVLSASTLMIPARFEAKEDNNVLEFERLLAEEEEILKAYEQELIEKGEQFLMEQESQLRRAQEQELHDATKELISEFETKASELQREIAKKRLRNQLELVLVSLNEDQQSAKMQQISESNSEFIELQKEIQLELEMRLAELRLEHEAIWVTEKEELRTRLEGTLAEQFSVFQEERWKIFEEKISNLAPELRRQLANR
;
A
#
# COMPACT_ATOMS: atom_id res chain seq x y z
N MET A 1 12.41 7.70 30.72
CA MET A 1 12.23 8.80 31.69
C MET A 1 10.79 9.33 31.65
N ASN A 2 9.79 8.45 31.77
CA ASN A 2 8.36 8.81 31.58
C ASN A 2 7.39 8.13 32.56
N THR A 3 7.93 7.32 33.50
CA THR A 3 7.17 6.66 34.55
C THR A 3 7.00 7.54 35.79
N TYR A 4 8.01 8.35 36.12
CA TYR A 4 7.96 9.24 37.28
C TYR A 4 6.89 10.34 37.13
N VAL A 5 6.69 10.88 35.92
CA VAL A 5 5.68 11.91 35.64
C VAL A 5 4.26 11.38 35.84
N LYS A 6 4.00 10.13 35.42
CA LYS A 6 2.69 9.47 35.58
C LYS A 6 2.37 9.17 37.05
N VAL A 7 3.37 8.78 37.84
CA VAL A 7 3.20 8.50 39.27
C VAL A 7 2.99 9.79 40.06
N THR A 8 3.71 10.88 39.74
CA THR A 8 3.48 12.18 40.39
C THR A 8 2.10 12.77 40.07
N LEU A 9 1.59 12.59 38.85
CA LEU A 9 0.26 13.08 38.48
C LEU A 9 -0.85 12.34 39.26
N LEU A 10 -0.67 11.04 39.49
CA LEU A 10 -1.64 10.20 40.22
C LEU A 10 -1.63 10.48 41.73
N VAL A 11 -0.48 10.83 42.30
CA VAL A 11 -0.35 11.23 43.72
C VAL A 11 -0.92 12.63 43.97
N VAL A 12 -0.79 13.57 43.01
CA VAL A 12 -1.42 14.90 43.12
C VAL A 12 -2.94 14.79 42.98
N LEU A 13 -3.44 13.92 42.08
CA LEU A 13 -4.87 13.70 41.91
C LEU A 13 -5.51 13.06 43.16
N SER A 14 -4.82 12.13 43.83
CA SER A 14 -5.34 11.51 45.07
C SER A 14 -5.33 12.47 46.27
N LEU A 15 -4.40 13.43 46.32
CA LEU A 15 -4.35 14.44 47.37
C LEU A 15 -5.48 15.48 47.23
N VAL A 16 -5.88 15.83 46.00
CA VAL A 16 -6.99 16.76 45.73
C VAL A 16 -8.35 16.13 46.05
N LEU A 17 -8.50 14.81 45.83
CA LEU A 17 -9.73 14.07 46.16
C LEU A 17 -9.93 13.83 47.67
N SER A 18 -8.88 13.98 48.49
CA SER A 18 -8.92 13.65 49.93
C SER A 18 -9.19 14.86 50.85
N ALA A 19 -9.27 16.08 50.32
CA ALA A 19 -9.34 17.30 51.14
C ALA A 19 -10.75 17.93 51.30
N SER A 20 -11.80 17.38 50.70
CA SER A 20 -13.13 18.02 50.65
C SER A 20 -14.24 17.26 51.38
N THR A 21 -13.97 16.77 52.59
CA THR A 21 -15.01 16.26 53.51
C THR A 21 -15.01 17.06 54.82
N LEU A 22 -15.36 18.34 54.75
CA LEU A 22 -15.80 19.11 55.91
C LEU A 22 -17.30 19.40 55.80
N MET A 23 -18.01 18.96 56.84
CA MET A 23 -19.46 18.97 57.02
C MET A 23 -20.15 20.29 56.66
N ILE A 24 -21.26 20.18 55.92
CA ILE A 24 -22.41 21.07 56.04
C ILE A 24 -23.66 20.19 56.11
N PRO A 25 -24.42 20.14 57.22
CA PRO A 25 -25.71 19.46 57.24
C PRO A 25 -26.77 20.45 56.74
N ALA A 26 -27.02 20.44 55.44
CA ALA A 26 -28.22 21.03 54.87
C ALA A 26 -28.92 19.93 54.07
N ARG A 27 -30.11 19.55 54.51
CA ARG A 27 -31.06 18.77 53.72
C ARG A 27 -31.37 19.55 52.44
N PHE A 28 -30.61 19.28 51.39
CA PHE A 28 -31.08 19.45 50.02
C PHE A 28 -31.38 18.04 49.53
N GLU A 29 -32.66 17.70 49.45
CA GLU A 29 -33.09 16.73 48.44
C GLU A 29 -32.69 17.35 47.10
N ALA A 30 -31.52 16.94 46.58
CA ALA A 30 -31.12 17.26 45.23
C ALA A 30 -32.14 16.58 44.32
N LYS A 31 -33.11 17.36 43.85
CA LYS A 31 -33.87 17.03 42.65
C LYS A 31 -32.80 16.95 41.56
N GLU A 32 -32.37 15.75 41.21
CA GLU A 32 -31.57 15.52 40.00
C GLU A 32 -32.24 16.32 38.89
N ASP A 33 -31.51 17.30 38.37
CA ASP A 33 -32.04 18.16 37.34
C ASP A 33 -32.17 17.26 36.10
N ASN A 34 -33.39 16.77 35.83
CA ASN A 34 -33.70 15.84 34.75
C ASN A 34 -33.06 16.23 33.41
N ASN A 35 -32.78 17.52 33.23
CA ASN A 35 -32.15 18.10 32.05
C ASN A 35 -30.65 17.81 31.94
N VAL A 36 -29.93 17.68 33.05
CA VAL A 36 -28.52 17.24 33.07
C VAL A 36 -28.44 15.78 32.66
N LEU A 37 -29.33 14.95 33.19
CA LEU A 37 -29.42 13.52 32.87
C LEU A 37 -29.82 13.29 31.39
N GLU A 38 -30.70 14.13 30.86
CA GLU A 38 -31.11 14.09 29.46
C GLU A 38 -30.01 14.60 28.50
N PHE A 39 -29.24 15.62 28.91
CA PHE A 39 -28.06 16.08 28.17
C PHE A 39 -26.98 14.99 28.10
N GLU A 40 -26.65 14.35 29.23
CA GLU A 40 -25.68 13.24 29.28
C GLU A 40 -26.14 12.05 28.42
N ARG A 41 -27.44 11.74 28.44
CA ARG A 41 -28.02 10.71 27.56
C ARG A 41 -27.85 11.04 26.08
N LEU A 42 -28.16 12.28 25.67
CA LEU A 42 -28.01 12.71 24.29
C LEU A 42 -26.54 12.71 23.86
N LEU A 43 -25.62 13.14 24.73
CA LEU A 43 -24.19 13.09 24.45
C LEU A 43 -23.71 11.65 24.25
N ALA A 44 -24.12 10.72 25.12
CA ALA A 44 -23.78 9.30 25.00
C ALA A 44 -24.33 8.69 23.69
N GLU A 45 -25.56 9.05 23.30
CA GLU A 45 -26.16 8.60 22.04
C GLU A 45 -25.37 9.11 20.82
N GLU A 46 -24.95 10.38 20.82
CA GLU A 46 -24.10 10.93 19.75
C GLU A 46 -22.73 10.25 19.69
N GLU A 47 -22.11 9.96 20.84
CA GLU A 47 -20.85 9.20 20.87
C GLU A 47 -20.99 7.78 20.31
N GLU A 48 -22.09 7.09 20.61
CA GLU A 48 -22.36 5.76 20.04
C GLU A 48 -22.56 5.82 18.52
N ILE A 49 -23.28 6.82 18.03
CA ILE A 49 -23.50 7.03 16.59
C ILE A 49 -22.18 7.30 15.87
N LEU A 50 -21.32 8.16 16.42
CA LEU A 50 -20.00 8.45 15.85
C LEU A 50 -19.11 7.20 15.82
N LYS A 51 -19.07 6.43 16.91
CA LYS A 51 -18.30 5.18 16.98
C LYS A 51 -18.80 4.14 15.97
N ALA A 52 -20.12 3.98 15.84
CA ALA A 52 -20.71 3.05 14.89
C ALA A 52 -20.39 3.43 13.44
N TYR A 53 -20.46 4.72 13.13
CA TYR A 53 -20.13 5.22 11.79
C TYR A 53 -18.63 5.11 11.47
N GLU A 54 -17.75 5.39 12.44
CA GLU A 54 -16.31 5.20 12.29
C GLU A 54 -15.98 3.73 11.97
N GLN A 55 -16.59 2.79 12.70
CA GLN A 55 -16.43 1.36 12.44
C GLN A 55 -16.93 0.98 11.05
N GLU A 56 -18.10 1.46 10.64
CA GLU A 56 -18.65 1.20 9.31
C GLU A 56 -17.73 1.72 8.19
N LEU A 57 -17.16 2.92 8.37
CA LEU A 57 -16.22 3.50 7.42
C LEU A 57 -14.93 2.68 7.33
N ILE A 58 -14.39 2.23 8.46
CA ILE A 58 -13.19 1.37 8.49
C ILE A 58 -13.47 0.05 7.77
N GLU A 59 -14.56 -0.64 8.11
CA GLU A 59 -14.91 -1.93 7.50
C GLU A 59 -15.12 -1.82 5.99
N LYS A 60 -15.86 -0.80 5.53
CA LYS A 60 -16.06 -0.54 4.10
C LYS A 60 -14.75 -0.14 3.41
N GLY A 61 -13.92 0.65 4.09
CA GLY A 61 -12.60 1.04 3.63
C GLY A 61 -11.69 -0.17 3.41
N GLU A 62 -11.59 -1.06 4.39
CA GLU A 62 -10.78 -2.27 4.29
C GLU A 62 -11.25 -3.19 3.15
N GLN A 63 -12.56 -3.37 2.99
CA GLN A 63 -13.12 -4.16 1.88
C GLN A 63 -12.77 -3.54 0.53
N PHE A 64 -12.95 -2.22 0.38
CA PHE A 64 -12.60 -1.50 -0.83
C PHE A 64 -11.10 -1.58 -1.12
N LEU A 65 -10.25 -1.40 -0.11
CA LEU A 65 -8.80 -1.50 -0.24
C LEU A 65 -8.39 -2.88 -0.73
N MET A 66 -8.93 -3.95 -0.12
CA MET A 66 -8.63 -5.32 -0.51
C MET A 66 -9.03 -5.62 -1.96
N GLU A 67 -10.20 -5.12 -2.39
CA GLU A 67 -10.64 -5.28 -3.78
C GLU A 67 -9.72 -4.53 -4.75
N GLN A 68 -9.40 -3.28 -4.46
CA GLN A 68 -8.52 -2.45 -5.29
C GLN A 68 -7.09 -3.00 -5.34
N GLU A 69 -6.52 -3.44 -4.22
CA GLU A 69 -5.22 -4.11 -4.18
C GLU A 69 -5.22 -5.38 -5.05
N SER A 70 -6.28 -6.18 -5.01
CA SER A 70 -6.40 -7.38 -5.85
C SER A 70 -6.49 -7.05 -7.34
N GLN A 71 -7.20 -5.99 -7.71
CA GLN A 71 -7.30 -5.53 -9.10
C GLN A 71 -5.95 -5.01 -9.59
N LEU A 72 -5.29 -4.17 -8.79
CA LEU A 72 -3.98 -3.63 -9.06
C LEU A 72 -2.93 -4.73 -9.21
N ARG A 73 -2.95 -5.73 -8.33
CA ARG A 73 -2.02 -6.87 -8.40
C ARG A 73 -2.18 -7.67 -9.68
N ARG A 74 -3.43 -7.92 -10.09
CA ARG A 74 -3.72 -8.64 -11.35
C ARG A 74 -3.25 -7.85 -12.57
N ALA A 75 -3.45 -6.54 -12.58
CA ALA A 75 -2.96 -5.68 -13.66
C ALA A 75 -1.42 -5.71 -13.74
N GLN A 76 -0.74 -5.56 -12.60
CA GLN A 76 0.73 -5.64 -12.51
C GLN A 76 1.28 -7.00 -12.95
N GLU A 77 0.63 -8.10 -12.55
CA GLU A 77 1.04 -9.45 -12.98
C GLU A 77 0.85 -9.66 -14.48
N GLN A 78 -0.21 -9.10 -15.07
CA GLN A 78 -0.42 -9.16 -16.51
C GLN A 78 0.64 -8.35 -17.27
N GLU A 79 0.92 -7.13 -16.81
CA GLU A 79 1.93 -6.27 -17.43
C GLU A 79 3.32 -6.90 -17.35
N LEU A 80 3.71 -7.44 -16.18
CA LEU A 80 4.96 -8.17 -16.01
C LEU A 80 5.03 -9.41 -16.92
N HIS A 81 3.92 -10.13 -17.08
CA HIS A 81 3.86 -11.30 -17.96
C HIS A 81 4.08 -10.90 -19.43
N ASP A 82 3.40 -9.86 -19.88
CA ASP A 82 3.50 -9.36 -21.26
C ASP A 82 4.92 -8.84 -21.53
N ALA A 83 5.49 -8.04 -20.63
CA ALA A 83 6.87 -7.54 -20.72
C ALA A 83 7.92 -8.68 -20.67
N THR A 84 7.70 -9.69 -19.83
CA THR A 84 8.55 -10.89 -19.78
C THR A 84 8.55 -11.62 -21.13
N LYS A 85 7.37 -11.77 -21.74
CA LYS A 85 7.22 -12.46 -23.02
C LYS A 85 7.88 -11.68 -24.16
N GLU A 86 7.73 -10.35 -24.17
CA GLU A 86 8.38 -9.46 -25.11
C GLU A 86 9.90 -9.58 -25.01
N LEU A 87 10.46 -9.48 -23.79
CA LEU A 87 11.89 -9.59 -23.54
C LEU A 87 12.44 -10.95 -23.98
N ILE A 88 11.74 -12.06 -23.68
CA ILE A 88 12.15 -13.38 -24.15
C ILE A 88 12.18 -13.42 -25.68
N SER A 89 11.15 -12.90 -26.34
CA SER A 89 11.07 -12.87 -27.81
C SER A 89 12.20 -12.05 -28.45
N GLU A 90 12.58 -10.92 -27.84
CA GLU A 90 13.71 -10.11 -28.29
C GLU A 90 15.03 -10.90 -28.22
N PHE A 91 15.26 -11.58 -27.11
CA PHE A 91 16.47 -12.39 -26.91
C PHE A 91 16.50 -13.65 -27.76
N GLU A 92 15.36 -14.29 -28.02
CA GLU A 92 15.25 -15.38 -28.99
C GLU A 92 15.60 -14.91 -30.41
N THR A 93 15.16 -13.70 -30.78
CA THR A 93 15.50 -13.09 -32.07
C THR A 93 17.00 -12.81 -32.16
N LYS A 94 17.57 -12.16 -31.13
CA LYS A 94 19.02 -11.88 -31.03
C LYS A 94 19.84 -13.17 -31.13
N ALA A 95 19.44 -14.22 -30.42
CA ALA A 95 20.11 -15.52 -30.47
C ALA A 95 20.03 -16.18 -31.86
N SER A 96 18.86 -16.12 -32.51
CA SER A 96 18.65 -16.66 -33.86
C SER A 96 19.51 -15.92 -34.91
N GLU A 97 19.60 -14.59 -34.82
CA GLU A 97 20.44 -13.79 -35.69
C GLU A 97 21.93 -14.14 -35.54
N LEU A 98 22.42 -14.22 -34.30
CA LEU A 98 23.80 -14.62 -34.03
C LEU A 98 24.10 -16.05 -34.50
N GLN A 99 23.17 -16.99 -34.29
CA GLN A 99 23.29 -18.34 -34.81
C GLN A 99 23.42 -18.33 -36.34
N ARG A 100 22.61 -17.52 -37.03
CA ARG A 100 22.64 -17.41 -38.49
C ARG A 100 23.96 -16.82 -38.99
N GLU A 101 24.48 -15.80 -38.32
CA GLU A 101 25.76 -15.18 -38.68
C GLU A 101 26.94 -16.15 -38.53
N ILE A 102 27.01 -16.87 -37.41
CA ILE A 102 28.06 -17.86 -37.17
C ILE A 102 27.91 -19.04 -38.13
N ALA A 103 26.69 -19.52 -38.37
CA ALA A 103 26.44 -20.59 -39.34
C ALA A 103 26.92 -20.20 -40.76
N LYS A 104 26.70 -18.94 -41.17
CA LYS A 104 27.18 -18.40 -42.46
C LYS A 104 28.70 -18.32 -42.51
N LYS A 105 29.36 -17.84 -41.45
CA LYS A 105 30.83 -17.80 -41.32
C LYS A 105 31.43 -19.21 -41.42
N ARG A 106 30.84 -20.18 -40.71
CA ARG A 106 31.25 -21.58 -40.75
C ARG A 106 31.06 -22.20 -42.13
N LEU A 107 29.90 -22.03 -42.74
CA LEU A 107 29.61 -22.55 -44.07
C LEU A 107 30.58 -21.99 -45.11
N ARG A 108 30.90 -20.69 -45.05
CA ARG A 108 31.91 -20.08 -45.92
C ARG A 108 33.27 -20.77 -45.79
N ASN A 109 33.77 -20.95 -44.56
CA ASN A 109 35.05 -21.63 -44.33
C ASN A 109 35.02 -23.10 -44.80
N GLN A 110 33.90 -23.81 -44.61
CA GLN A 110 33.72 -25.17 -45.12
C GLN A 110 33.71 -25.24 -46.65
N LEU A 111 33.05 -24.29 -47.32
CA LEU A 111 33.05 -24.21 -48.78
C LEU A 111 34.44 -23.87 -49.32
N GLU A 112 35.17 -22.97 -48.68
CA GLU A 112 36.55 -22.63 -49.07
C GLU A 112 37.49 -23.85 -48.96
N LEU A 113 37.31 -24.69 -47.93
CA LEU A 113 38.05 -25.96 -47.79
C LEU A 113 37.80 -26.96 -48.93
N VAL A 114 36.58 -26.98 -49.48
CA VAL A 114 36.17 -27.96 -50.50
C VAL A 114 36.42 -27.44 -51.92
N LEU A 115 36.23 -26.14 -52.14
CA LEU A 115 36.14 -25.56 -53.48
C LEU A 115 37.37 -24.75 -53.91
N VAL A 116 38.28 -24.45 -52.99
CA VAL A 116 39.50 -23.68 -53.28
C VAL A 116 40.73 -24.57 -53.15
N SER A 117 41.69 -24.41 -54.07
CA SER A 117 42.99 -25.05 -53.94
C SER A 117 43.79 -24.36 -52.83
N LEU A 118 43.78 -24.96 -51.64
CA LEU A 118 44.48 -24.50 -50.44
C LEU A 118 45.70 -25.37 -50.16
N ASN A 119 46.79 -24.75 -49.68
CA ASN A 119 47.93 -25.48 -49.14
C ASN A 119 47.66 -26.00 -47.71
N GLU A 120 48.55 -26.84 -47.16
CA GLU A 120 48.35 -27.45 -45.83
C GLU A 120 48.19 -26.40 -44.72
N ASP A 121 49.00 -25.34 -44.72
CA ASP A 121 48.91 -24.26 -43.73
C ASP A 121 47.56 -23.54 -43.79
N GLN A 122 47.06 -23.26 -45.00
CA GLN A 122 45.77 -22.62 -45.23
C GLN A 122 44.60 -23.52 -44.83
N GLN A 123 44.68 -24.83 -45.11
CA GLN A 123 43.67 -25.80 -44.67
C GLN A 123 43.62 -25.88 -43.14
N SER A 124 44.78 -25.94 -42.49
CA SER A 124 44.90 -25.95 -41.02
C SER A 124 44.29 -24.68 -40.41
N ALA A 125 44.64 -23.50 -40.94
CA ALA A 125 44.08 -22.23 -40.50
C ALA A 125 42.55 -22.16 -40.66
N LYS A 126 42.00 -22.69 -41.76
CA LYS A 126 40.54 -22.74 -41.96
C LYS A 126 39.84 -23.66 -40.97
N MET A 127 40.46 -24.81 -40.65
CA MET A 127 39.92 -25.73 -39.67
C MET A 127 39.95 -25.12 -38.25
N GLN A 128 41.01 -24.37 -37.94
CA GLN A 128 41.10 -23.59 -36.71
C GLN A 128 40.00 -22.52 -36.64
N GLN A 129 39.78 -21.74 -37.70
CA GLN A 129 38.69 -20.75 -37.76
C GLN A 129 37.30 -21.37 -37.57
N ILE A 130 37.06 -22.59 -38.06
CA ILE A 130 35.81 -23.33 -37.82
C ILE A 130 35.68 -23.70 -36.34
N SER A 131 36.76 -24.18 -35.72
CA SER A 131 36.79 -24.50 -34.29
C SER A 131 36.54 -23.26 -33.43
N GLU A 132 37.22 -22.15 -33.72
CA GLU A 132 37.06 -20.87 -33.03
C GLU A 132 35.63 -20.35 -33.14
N SER A 133 35.01 -20.46 -34.33
CA SER A 133 33.62 -20.04 -34.53
C SER A 133 32.62 -20.85 -33.69
N ASN A 134 32.91 -22.14 -33.41
CA ASN A 134 32.06 -22.94 -32.51
C ASN A 134 32.23 -22.52 -31.04
N SER A 135 33.46 -22.22 -30.61
CA SER A 135 33.70 -21.70 -29.25
C SER A 135 33.03 -20.34 -29.06
N GLU A 136 33.20 -19.43 -30.03
CA GLU A 136 32.56 -18.10 -30.07
C GLU A 136 31.03 -18.22 -29.96
N PHE A 137 30.41 -19.17 -30.67
CA PHE A 137 28.97 -19.42 -30.56
C PHE A 137 28.53 -19.84 -29.15
N ILE A 138 29.27 -20.75 -28.51
CA ILE A 138 28.96 -21.22 -27.16
C ILE A 138 29.10 -20.10 -26.13
N GLU A 139 30.13 -19.28 -26.26
CA GLU A 139 30.36 -18.13 -25.37
C GLU A 139 29.26 -17.08 -25.53
N LEU A 140 28.92 -16.70 -26.77
CA LEU A 140 27.86 -15.75 -27.04
C LEU A 140 26.48 -16.25 -26.58
N GLN A 141 26.18 -17.55 -26.74
CA GLN A 141 24.94 -18.12 -26.19
C GLN A 141 24.85 -17.99 -24.67
N LYS A 142 25.97 -18.20 -23.96
CA LYS A 142 26.02 -18.02 -22.50
C LYS A 142 25.83 -16.55 -22.12
N GLU A 143 26.45 -15.64 -22.85
CA GLU A 143 26.34 -14.20 -22.60
C GLU A 143 24.90 -13.72 -22.79
N ILE A 144 24.24 -14.10 -23.89
CA ILE A 144 22.83 -13.78 -24.14
C ILE A 144 21.92 -14.33 -23.05
N GLN A 145 22.14 -15.59 -22.63
CA GLN A 145 21.34 -16.20 -21.57
C GLN A 145 21.53 -15.46 -20.23
N LEU A 146 22.76 -15.11 -19.89
CA LEU A 146 23.06 -14.37 -18.66
C LEU A 146 22.48 -12.96 -18.69
N GLU A 147 22.58 -12.27 -19.81
CA GLU A 147 21.98 -10.95 -20.01
C GLU A 147 20.44 -11.03 -19.89
N LEU A 148 19.80 -12.05 -20.48
CA LEU A 148 18.36 -12.29 -20.35
C LEU A 148 17.95 -12.50 -18.89
N GLU A 149 18.68 -13.36 -18.16
CA GLU A 149 18.40 -13.62 -16.74
C GLU A 149 18.54 -12.37 -15.88
N MET A 150 19.57 -11.55 -16.14
CA MET A 150 19.76 -10.27 -15.47
C MET A 150 18.61 -9.30 -15.76
N ARG A 151 18.22 -9.15 -17.03
CA ARG A 151 17.13 -8.26 -17.45
C ARG A 151 15.77 -8.71 -16.90
N LEU A 152 15.50 -10.01 -16.85
CA LEU A 152 14.30 -10.56 -16.22
C LEU A 152 14.26 -10.31 -14.71
N ALA A 153 15.42 -10.38 -14.04
CA ALA A 153 15.50 -10.06 -12.61
C ALA A 153 15.29 -8.57 -12.35
N GLU A 154 15.90 -7.69 -13.15
CA GLU A 154 15.71 -6.24 -13.11
C GLU A 154 14.22 -5.88 -13.30
N LEU A 155 13.60 -6.42 -14.36
CA LEU A 155 12.18 -6.18 -14.66
C LEU A 155 11.26 -6.59 -13.49
N ARG A 156 11.53 -7.73 -12.84
CA ARG A 156 10.75 -8.17 -11.67
C ARG A 156 10.91 -7.23 -10.47
N LEU A 157 12.11 -6.70 -10.26
CA LEU A 157 12.37 -5.76 -9.17
C LEU A 157 11.70 -4.41 -9.43
N GLU A 158 11.72 -3.95 -10.68
CA GLU A 158 11.04 -2.72 -11.09
C GLU A 158 9.53 -2.82 -10.86
N HIS A 159 8.89 -3.90 -11.32
CA HIS A 159 7.45 -4.11 -11.11
C HIS A 159 7.08 -4.24 -9.63
N GLU A 160 7.91 -4.92 -8.81
CA GLU A 160 7.65 -5.00 -7.37
C GLU A 160 7.80 -3.63 -6.68
N ALA A 161 8.76 -2.80 -7.10
CA ALA A 161 8.91 -1.44 -6.58
C ALA A 161 7.72 -0.54 -6.95
N ILE A 162 7.22 -0.65 -8.19
CA ILE A 162 6.01 0.04 -8.65
C ILE A 162 4.82 -0.42 -7.81
N TRP A 163 4.61 -1.73 -7.67
CA TRP A 163 3.53 -2.30 -6.87
C TRP A 163 3.51 -1.77 -5.43
N VAL A 164 4.66 -1.77 -4.74
CA VAL A 164 4.76 -1.26 -3.37
C VAL A 164 4.38 0.21 -3.29
N THR A 165 4.82 1.01 -4.27
CA THR A 165 4.53 2.44 -4.33
C THR A 165 3.05 2.70 -4.56
N GLU A 166 2.46 2.08 -5.58
CA GLU A 166 1.05 2.24 -5.94
C GLU A 166 0.12 1.76 -4.81
N LYS A 167 0.47 0.65 -4.15
CA LYS A 167 -0.26 0.15 -2.99
C LYS A 167 -0.27 1.17 -1.84
N GLU A 168 0.88 1.76 -1.53
CA GLU A 168 0.98 2.75 -0.45
C GLU A 168 0.23 4.05 -0.78
N GLU A 169 0.30 4.50 -2.04
CA GLU A 169 -0.47 5.64 -2.52
C GLU A 169 -1.98 5.40 -2.43
N LEU A 170 -2.44 4.20 -2.83
CA LEU A 170 -3.85 3.79 -2.71
C LEU A 170 -4.31 3.83 -1.26
N ARG A 171 -3.51 3.27 -0.35
CA ARG A 171 -3.80 3.26 1.09
C ARG A 171 -3.87 4.67 1.65
N THR A 172 -2.86 5.49 1.38
CA THR A 172 -2.80 6.88 1.86
C THR A 172 -3.98 7.70 1.36
N ARG A 173 -4.34 7.54 0.08
CA ARG A 173 -5.49 8.21 -0.52
C ARG A 173 -6.81 7.79 0.14
N LEU A 174 -6.96 6.50 0.42
CA LEU A 174 -8.15 5.97 1.06
C LEU A 174 -8.26 6.45 2.51
N GLU A 175 -7.18 6.37 3.28
CA GLU A 175 -7.15 6.87 4.67
C GLU A 175 -7.51 8.36 4.73
N GLY A 176 -6.97 9.18 3.82
CA GLY A 176 -7.33 10.59 3.71
C GLY A 176 -8.83 10.80 3.38
N THR A 177 -9.36 10.01 2.45
CA THR A 177 -10.78 10.07 2.06
C THR A 177 -11.71 9.66 3.21
N LEU A 178 -11.36 8.61 3.95
CA LEU A 178 -12.13 8.14 5.11
C LEU A 178 -12.11 9.18 6.23
N ALA A 179 -10.94 9.76 6.51
CA ALA A 179 -10.79 10.82 7.51
C ALA A 179 -11.62 12.06 7.16
N GLU A 180 -11.64 12.46 5.89
CA GLU A 180 -12.48 13.57 5.41
C GLU A 180 -13.96 13.26 5.57
N GLN A 181 -14.42 12.09 5.13
CA GLN A 181 -15.82 11.66 5.30
C GLN A 181 -16.24 11.63 6.77
N PHE A 182 -15.38 11.12 7.65
CA PHE A 182 -15.65 11.08 9.07
C PHE A 182 -15.72 12.49 9.68
N SER A 183 -14.81 13.40 9.29
CA SER A 183 -14.83 14.79 9.73
C SER A 183 -16.12 15.51 9.32
N VAL A 184 -16.56 15.34 8.07
CA VAL A 184 -17.82 15.92 7.57
C VAL A 184 -19.00 15.40 8.38
N PHE A 185 -19.05 14.08 8.64
CA PHE A 185 -20.11 13.49 9.44
C PHE A 185 -20.12 14.01 10.88
N GLN A 186 -18.95 14.16 11.51
CA GLN A 186 -18.84 14.74 12.85
C GLN A 186 -19.40 16.16 12.91
N GLU A 187 -19.07 17.01 11.93
CA GLU A 187 -19.59 18.38 11.86
C GLU A 187 -21.11 18.42 11.70
N GLU A 188 -21.67 17.51 10.88
CA GLU A 188 -23.12 17.38 10.72
C GLU A 188 -23.80 16.92 12.01
N ARG A 189 -23.23 15.91 12.69
CA ARG A 189 -23.73 15.43 13.99
C ARG A 189 -23.69 16.52 15.05
N TRP A 190 -22.61 17.31 15.09
CA TRP A 190 -22.47 18.41 16.03
C TRP A 190 -23.56 19.47 15.84
N LYS A 191 -23.86 19.86 14.59
CA LYS A 191 -24.96 20.80 14.29
C LYS A 191 -26.32 20.25 14.75
N ILE A 192 -26.59 18.97 14.51
CA ILE A 192 -27.81 18.30 14.96
C ILE A 192 -27.90 18.30 16.50
N PHE A 193 -26.79 18.02 17.18
CA PHE A 193 -26.72 18.01 18.63
C PHE A 193 -26.95 19.41 19.24
N GLU A 194 -26.33 20.45 18.68
CA GLU A 194 -26.56 21.85 19.07
C GLU A 194 -28.04 22.25 18.94
N GLU A 195 -28.70 21.84 17.85
CA GLU A 195 -30.13 22.09 17.65
C GLU A 195 -30.99 21.36 18.70
N LYS A 196 -30.68 20.08 18.98
CA LYS A 196 -31.35 19.31 20.04
C LYS A 196 -31.21 19.97 21.41
N ILE A 197 -30.01 20.44 21.78
CA ILE A 197 -29.77 21.16 23.04
C ILE A 197 -30.53 22.48 23.06
N SER A 198 -30.50 23.24 21.96
CA SER A 198 -31.20 24.52 21.86
C SER A 198 -32.71 24.37 21.99
N ASN A 199 -33.29 23.21 21.64
CA ASN A 199 -34.71 22.92 21.81
C ASN A 199 -35.09 22.53 23.25
N LEU A 200 -34.16 21.95 24.02
CA LEU A 200 -34.34 21.64 25.44
C LEU A 200 -34.33 22.91 26.32
N ALA A 201 -33.50 23.90 25.98
CA ALA A 201 -33.36 25.16 26.72
C ALA A 201 -34.66 26.02 26.87
N PRO A 202 -35.55 26.15 25.87
CA PRO A 202 -36.82 26.84 26.02
C PRO A 202 -37.90 26.02 26.75
N GLU A 203 -37.89 24.69 26.67
CA GLU A 203 -38.79 23.83 27.46
C GLU A 203 -38.47 23.92 28.96
N LEU A 204 -37.18 24.00 29.29
CA LEU A 204 -36.65 24.36 30.61
C LEU A 204 -37.21 25.68 31.14
N ARG A 205 -37.20 26.74 30.32
CA ARG A 205 -37.76 28.06 30.71
C ARG A 205 -39.27 28.01 30.92
N ARG A 206 -40.01 27.23 30.13
CA ARG A 206 -41.47 27.08 30.27
C ARG A 206 -41.85 26.27 31.52
N GLN A 207 -41.08 25.24 31.88
CA GLN A 207 -41.32 24.46 33.10
C GLN A 207 -41.02 25.26 34.37
N LEU A 208 -40.03 26.16 34.34
CA LEU A 208 -39.74 27.08 35.45
C LEU A 208 -40.75 28.23 35.57
N ALA A 209 -41.33 28.71 34.46
CA ALA A 209 -42.34 29.76 34.46
C ALA A 209 -43.74 29.29 34.92
N ASN A 210 -44.00 27.98 34.90
CA ASN A 210 -45.24 27.34 35.35
C ASN A 210 -45.16 26.77 36.78
N ARG A 211 -44.10 27.08 37.53
CA ARG A 211 -44.00 26.86 38.99
C ARG A 211 -44.16 28.18 39.73
#